data_AF-A0A140KBU7-F1
#
_entry.id   AF-A0A140KBU7-F1
#
_cell.length_a   1.000
_cell.length_b   1.000
_cell.length_c   1.000
_cell.angle_alpha   90.00
_cell.angle_beta   90.00
_cell.angle_gamma   90.00
#
_symmetry.space_group_name_H-M   'P 1'
#
loop_
_entity.id
_entity.type
_entity.pdbx_description
1 polymer ?
#
loop_
_entity_poly.entity_id
_entity_poly.type
_entity_poly.pdbx_seq_one_letter_code
_entity_poly.pdbx_strand_id
1 'polypeptide(L)'
;MPANIDEREAVEAVLEVVRGCDIYGDKGFIGSDWQQEIINSTGNRIWTIKRCNQQRQVSSNLKRLSGRVRQRIEGVFHEIENTGRNPERLLNKTVCGFATHIAAKITAHT
;
A
#
# COMPACT_ATOMS: atom_id res chain seq x y z
N MET A 1 -0.26 7.58 12.33
CA MET A 1 1.17 7.59 11.91
C MET A 1 1.76 8.96 12.24
N PRO A 2 2.96 9.05 12.83
CA PRO A 2 3.62 10.34 13.01
C PRO A 2 3.87 10.95 11.63
N ALA A 3 3.55 12.23 11.46
CA ALA A 3 3.61 12.96 10.18
C ALA A 3 5.03 13.16 9.61
N ASN A 4 6.03 12.46 10.15
CA ASN A 4 7.46 12.68 9.90
C ASN A 4 8.20 11.43 9.40
N ILE A 5 7.52 10.29 9.22
CA ILE A 5 8.12 9.15 8.51
C ILE A 5 7.90 9.40 7.02
N ASP A 6 8.98 9.48 6.25
CA ASP A 6 8.88 9.53 4.80
C ASP A 6 8.24 8.22 4.34
N GLU A 7 7.05 8.30 3.73
CA GLU A 7 6.31 7.13 3.23
C GLU A 7 7.16 6.28 2.26
N ARG A 8 8.25 6.84 1.72
CA ARG A 8 9.24 6.16 0.89
C ARG A 8 10.04 5.10 1.63
N GLU A 9 10.48 5.34 2.88
CA GLU A 9 11.26 4.35 3.64
C GLU A 9 10.44 3.08 3.89
N ALA A 10 9.16 3.24 4.21
CA ALA A 10 8.25 2.12 4.41
C ALA A 10 8.03 1.31 3.12
N VAL A 11 8.02 1.99 1.97
CA VAL A 11 7.86 1.33 0.67
C VAL A 11 9.14 0.65 0.23
N GLU A 12 10.32 1.24 0.47
CA GLU A 12 11.61 0.63 0.15
C GLU A 12 11.77 -0.74 0.81
N ALA A 13 11.39 -0.87 2.08
CA ALA A 13 11.39 -2.17 2.78
C ALA A 13 10.50 -3.23 2.09
N VAL A 14 9.40 -2.81 1.45
CA VAL A 14 8.55 -3.73 0.66
C VAL A 14 9.20 -4.04 -0.68
N LEU A 15 9.76 -3.03 -1.34
CA LEU A 15 10.40 -3.15 -2.66
C LEU A 15 11.68 -4.01 -2.64
N GLU A 16 12.35 -4.13 -1.50
CA GLU A 16 13.49 -5.03 -1.36
C GLU A 16 13.09 -6.51 -1.37
N VAL A 17 11.87 -6.81 -0.89
CA VAL A 17 11.34 -8.18 -0.76
C VAL A 17 10.74 -8.69 -2.07
N VAL A 18 10.07 -7.83 -2.83
CA VAL A 18 9.50 -8.17 -4.15
C VAL A 18 10.42 -7.68 -5.27
N ARG A 19 10.65 -8.48 -6.32
CA ARG A 19 11.55 -8.08 -7.42
C ARG A 19 10.92 -8.30 -8.79
N GLY A 20 11.30 -7.48 -9.77
CA GLY A 20 10.82 -7.57 -11.15
C GLY A 20 9.30 -7.42 -11.33
N CYS A 21 8.62 -6.71 -10.43
CA CYS A 21 7.16 -6.58 -10.41
C CYS A 21 6.67 -5.20 -10.89
N ASP A 22 5.46 -5.17 -11.44
CA ASP A 22 4.69 -3.94 -11.66
C ASP A 22 3.86 -3.65 -10.40
N ILE A 23 4.24 -2.58 -9.68
CA ILE A 23 3.70 -2.23 -8.36
C ILE A 23 2.82 -1.00 -8.51
N TYR A 24 1.56 -1.09 -8.09
CA TYR A 24 0.60 0.01 -8.18
C TYR A 24 0.49 0.72 -6.84
N GLY A 25 0.91 1.98 -6.78
CA GLY A 25 0.96 2.80 -5.56
C GLY A 25 0.07 4.05 -5.62
N ASP A 26 -0.22 4.61 -4.44
CA ASP A 26 -0.91 5.90 -4.32
C ASP A 26 0.07 7.10 -4.41
N LYS A 27 -0.48 8.31 -4.34
CA LYS A 27 0.08 9.62 -4.67
C LYS A 27 1.24 10.07 -3.75
N GLY A 28 2.38 9.37 -3.83
CA GLY A 28 3.65 9.77 -3.22
C GLY A 28 4.89 9.49 -4.09
N PHE A 29 4.79 8.55 -5.03
CA PHE A 29 5.95 7.95 -5.71
C PHE A 29 6.18 8.46 -7.15
N ILE A 30 6.33 9.78 -7.31
CA ILE A 30 6.34 10.45 -8.64
C ILE A 30 7.75 10.90 -9.08
N GLY A 31 8.74 10.89 -8.20
CA GLY A 31 10.11 11.33 -8.54
C GLY A 31 10.76 10.43 -9.59
N SER A 32 11.18 11.01 -10.72
CA SER A 32 11.83 10.27 -11.81
C SER A 32 13.11 9.57 -11.36
N ASP A 33 13.91 10.25 -10.57
CA ASP A 33 15.25 9.79 -10.19
C ASP A 33 15.15 8.60 -9.23
N TRP A 34 14.25 8.71 -8.26
CA TRP A 34 13.93 7.62 -7.33
C TRP A 34 13.32 6.41 -8.07
N GLN A 35 12.46 6.62 -9.08
CA GLN A 35 11.97 5.50 -9.88
C GLN A 35 13.09 4.80 -10.66
N GLN A 36 14.06 5.54 -11.21
CA GLN A 36 15.22 4.96 -11.87
C GLN A 36 16.06 4.15 -10.89
N GLU A 37 16.28 4.66 -9.68
CA GLU A 37 17.00 3.95 -8.63
C GLU A 37 16.34 2.63 -8.27
N ILE A 38 15.01 2.62 -8.04
CA ILE A 38 14.25 1.41 -7.74
C ILE A 38 14.29 0.41 -8.90
N ILE A 39 14.14 0.87 -10.15
CA ILE A 39 14.22 0.00 -11.33
C ILE A 39 15.61 -0.65 -11.41
N ASN A 40 16.67 0.12 -11.17
CA ASN A 40 18.04 -0.37 -11.23
C ASN A 40 18.36 -1.35 -10.10
N SER A 41 17.84 -1.12 -8.89
CA SER A 41 18.15 -1.95 -7.71
C SER A 41 17.28 -3.21 -7.60
N THR A 42 16.00 -3.13 -7.97
CA THR A 42 15.02 -4.21 -7.74
C THR A 42 14.39 -4.75 -9.03
N GLY A 43 14.54 -4.05 -10.15
CA GLY A 43 13.81 -4.33 -11.39
C GLY A 43 12.32 -3.98 -11.31
N ASN A 44 11.84 -3.42 -10.19
CA ASN A 44 10.44 -3.09 -9.99
C ASN A 44 10.07 -1.80 -10.72
N ARG A 45 8.84 -1.75 -11.24
CA ARG A 45 8.24 -0.54 -11.83
C ARG A 45 7.08 -0.08 -10.98
N ILE A 46 7.11 1.18 -10.56
CA ILE A 46 6.06 1.75 -9.71
C ILE A 46 5.11 2.61 -10.54
N TRP A 47 3.87 2.14 -10.62
CA TRP A 47 2.77 2.80 -11.28
C TRP A 47 1.97 3.61 -10.26
N THR A 48 2.12 4.93 -10.29
CA THR A 48 1.24 5.82 -9.55
C THR A 48 0.05 6.22 -10.42
N ILE A 49 -1.17 6.01 -9.93
CA ILE A 49 -2.36 6.51 -10.63
C ILE A 49 -2.39 8.03 -10.47
N LYS A 50 -1.87 8.73 -11.47
CA LYS A 50 -1.74 10.20 -11.44
C LYS A 50 -3.12 10.86 -11.44
N ARG A 51 -3.24 11.97 -10.69
CA ARG A 51 -4.50 12.76 -10.57
C ARG A 51 -4.98 13.25 -11.95
N CYS A 52 -6.27 13.52 -12.03
CA CYS A 52 -7.03 14.01 -13.20
C CYS A 52 -6.44 15.22 -13.95
N ASN A 53 -5.48 15.96 -13.39
CA ASN A 53 -4.92 17.19 -13.96
C ASN A 53 -3.69 17.01 -14.89
N GLN A 54 -3.40 15.79 -15.39
CA GLN A 54 -2.32 15.60 -16.36
C GLN A 54 -2.81 15.12 -17.74
N GLN A 55 -2.12 15.61 -18.77
CA GLN A 55 -2.42 15.46 -20.21
C GLN A 55 -2.54 13.99 -20.69
N ARG A 56 -1.90 13.03 -20.00
CA ARG A 56 -1.95 11.60 -20.34
C ARG A 56 -2.78 10.84 -19.31
N GLN A 57 -4.04 10.62 -19.62
CA GLN A 57 -4.94 9.87 -18.73
C GLN A 57 -4.79 8.36 -18.91
N VAL A 58 -4.83 7.64 -17.80
CA VAL A 58 -4.94 6.17 -17.77
C VAL A 58 -6.34 5.75 -18.22
N SER A 59 -6.48 4.56 -18.81
CA SER A 59 -7.78 4.04 -19.28
C SER A 59 -8.84 4.05 -18.16
N SER A 60 -10.11 4.26 -18.53
CA SER A 60 -11.24 4.29 -17.59
C SER A 60 -11.35 3.01 -16.77
N ASN A 61 -11.09 1.87 -17.38
CA ASN A 61 -11.09 0.55 -16.72
C ASN A 61 -10.01 0.46 -15.64
N LEU A 62 -8.78 0.89 -15.92
CA LEU A 62 -7.69 0.85 -14.95
C LEU A 62 -7.92 1.84 -13.81
N LYS A 63 -8.51 3.01 -14.09
CA LYS A 63 -8.95 3.95 -13.04
C LYS A 63 -10.01 3.33 -12.12
N ARG A 64 -11.03 2.68 -12.69
CA ARG A 64 -12.11 2.04 -11.91
C ARG A 64 -11.59 0.87 -11.07
N LEU A 65 -10.74 0.03 -11.65
CA LEU A 65 -10.08 -1.07 -10.94
C LEU A 65 -9.27 -0.52 -9.76
N SER A 66 -8.43 0.48 -10.01
CA SER A 66 -7.59 1.08 -8.97
C SER A 66 -8.40 1.75 -7.87
N GLY A 67 -9.49 2.44 -8.22
CA GLY A 67 -10.40 3.03 -7.24
C GLY A 67 -11.06 1.97 -6.35
N ARG A 68 -11.51 0.85 -6.94
CA ARG A 68 -12.10 -0.26 -6.19
C ARG A 68 -11.08 -0.91 -5.24
N VAL A 69 -9.84 -1.10 -5.70
CA VAL A 69 -8.76 -1.65 -4.86
C VAL A 69 -8.44 -0.68 -3.71
N ARG A 70 -8.32 0.63 -3.98
CA ARG A 70 -8.12 1.64 -2.94
C ARG A 70 -9.22 1.59 -1.88
N GLN A 71 -10.48 1.60 -2.29
CA GLN A 71 -11.62 1.55 -1.36
C GLN A 71 -11.60 0.29 -0.48
N ARG A 72 -11.19 -0.86 -1.03
CA ARG A 72 -11.03 -2.09 -0.24
C ARG A 72 -9.91 -1.95 0.80
N ILE A 73 -8.75 -1.44 0.39
CA ILE A 73 -7.60 -1.21 1.28
C ILE A 73 -7.98 -0.24 2.41
N GLU A 74 -8.58 0.90 2.07
CA GLU A 74 -9.06 1.89 3.06
C GLU A 74 -10.11 1.29 4.01
N GLY A 75 -11.04 0.48 3.49
CA GLY A 75 -12.03 -0.22 4.31
C GLY A 75 -11.40 -1.19 5.31
N VAL A 76 -10.39 -1.98 4.88
CA VAL A 76 -9.63 -2.88 5.76
C VAL A 76 -8.93 -2.11 6.86
N PHE A 77 -8.21 -1.03 6.51
CA PHE A 77 -7.53 -0.19 7.50
C PHE A 77 -8.51 0.45 8.48
N HIS A 78 -9.63 0.97 7.97
CA HIS A 78 -10.67 1.54 8.82
C HIS A 78 -11.25 0.51 9.78
N GLU A 79 -11.50 -0.72 9.33
CA GLU A 79 -11.99 -1.80 10.19
C GLU A 79 -10.96 -2.19 11.25
N ILE A 80 -9.68 -2.33 10.90
CA ILE A 80 -8.60 -2.67 11.83
C ILE A 80 -8.46 -1.59 12.92
N GLU A 81 -8.47 -0.32 12.53
CA GLU A 81 -8.29 0.82 13.45
C GLU A 81 -9.53 1.07 14.31
N ASN A 82 -10.71 1.12 13.70
CA ASN A 82 -11.91 1.68 14.34
C ASN A 82 -12.94 0.61 14.78
N THR A 83 -13.01 -0.53 14.11
CA THR A 83 -14.05 -1.56 14.37
C THR A 83 -13.49 -2.80 15.08
N GLY A 84 -12.22 -3.13 14.84
CA GLY A 84 -11.47 -4.26 15.39
C GLY A 84 -11.03 -4.08 16.85
N ARG A 85 -11.57 -3.09 17.57
CA ARG A 85 -11.35 -2.80 19.01
C ARG A 85 -9.91 -2.51 19.42
N ASN A 86 -9.10 -1.88 18.55
CA ASN A 86 -7.65 -1.75 18.74
C ASN A 86 -7.01 -3.15 18.90
N PRO A 87 -6.37 -3.71 17.86
CA PRO A 87 -5.80 -5.05 17.94
C PRO A 87 -4.72 -5.21 19.03
N GLU A 88 -4.20 -4.09 19.54
CA GLU A 88 -3.33 -3.98 20.73
C GLU A 88 -4.06 -4.12 22.07
N ARG A 89 -5.37 -3.80 22.13
CA ARG A 89 -6.23 -3.90 23.33
C ARG A 89 -7.00 -5.22 23.40
N LEU A 90 -7.19 -5.90 22.27
CA LEU A 90 -7.59 -7.31 22.27
C LEU A 90 -6.45 -8.15 22.87
N LEU A 91 -6.81 -9.23 23.58
CA LEU A 91 -5.94 -10.09 24.40
C LEU A 91 -4.83 -10.85 23.64
N ASN A 92 -4.28 -10.28 22.58
CA ASN A 92 -3.11 -10.76 21.87
C ASN A 92 -1.87 -10.54 22.76
N LYS A 93 -1.67 -11.45 23.72
CA LYS A 93 -0.54 -11.42 24.66
C LYS A 93 0.81 -11.71 23.99
N THR A 94 0.80 -12.04 22.70
CA THR A 94 1.99 -12.39 21.92
C THR A 94 1.97 -11.75 20.54
N VAL A 95 3.16 -11.48 20.00
CA VAL A 95 3.37 -10.96 18.64
C VAL A 95 2.77 -11.89 17.58
N CYS A 96 2.87 -13.21 17.78
CA CYS A 96 2.29 -14.20 16.87
C CYS A 96 0.76 -14.11 16.83
N GLY A 97 0.09 -14.02 17.99
CA GLY A 97 -1.37 -13.88 18.04
C GLY A 97 -1.86 -12.59 17.37
N PHE A 98 -1.11 -11.49 17.55
CA PHE A 98 -1.37 -10.24 16.83
C PHE A 98 -1.24 -10.41 15.31
N ALA A 99 -0.13 -10.97 14.83
CA ALA A 99 0.11 -11.18 13.40
C ALA A 99 -0.96 -12.07 12.75
N THR A 100 -1.37 -13.16 13.42
CA THR A 100 -2.44 -14.04 12.94
C THR A 100 -3.78 -13.31 12.85
N HIS A 101 -4.13 -12.48 13.84
CA HIS A 101 -5.37 -11.72 13.82
C HIS A 101 -5.41 -10.70 12.67
N ILE A 102 -4.31 -9.97 12.46
CA ILE A 102 -4.18 -9.03 11.34
C ILE A 102 -4.27 -9.76 10.00
N ALA A 103 -3.56 -10.88 9.84
CA ALA A 103 -3.63 -11.68 8.61
C ALA A 103 -5.06 -12.15 8.33
N ALA A 104 -5.76 -12.69 9.33
CA ALA A 104 -7.14 -13.15 9.21
C ALA A 104 -8.09 -12.01 8.75
N LYS A 105 -7.93 -10.81 9.31
CA LYS A 105 -8.70 -9.63 8.91
C LYS A 105 -8.42 -9.25 7.46
N ILE A 106 -7.16 -9.15 7.05
CA ILE A 106 -6.79 -8.84 5.67
C ILE A 106 -7.38 -9.88 4.70
N THR A 107 -7.31 -11.18 5.04
CA THR A 107 -7.87 -12.25 4.20
C THR A 107 -9.40 -12.25 4.10
N ALA A 108 -10.11 -11.66 5.07
CA ALA A 108 -11.58 -11.58 5.03
C ALA A 108 -12.10 -10.57 3.99
N HIS A 109 -11.25 -9.67 3.49
CA HIS A 109 -11.62 -8.61 2.54
C HIS A 109 -11.09 -8.84 1.12
N THR A 110 -10.45 -9.98 0.86
CA THR A 110 -9.88 -10.34 -0.45
C THR A 110 -10.96 -10.94 -1.35
#